data_AF-A0AAV1CDY3-F1
#
_entry.id   AF-A0AAV1CDY3-F1
#
_cell.length_a   1.000
_cell.length_b   1.000
_cell.length_c   1.000
_cell.angle_alpha   90.00
_cell.angle_beta   90.00
_cell.angle_gamma   90.00
#
_symmetry.space_group_name_H-M   'P 1'
#
loop_
_entity.id
_entity.type
_entity.pdbx_description
1 polymer ?
#
loop_
_entity_poly.entity_id
_entity_poly.type
_entity_poly.pdbx_seq_one_letter_code
_entity_poly.pdbx_strand_id
1 'polypeptide(L)'
;MLELTGIANKTRLSAGSFLQGLTQSMSNVPCGGDTDLESCRDESAALILKIVAIASILVAGVCGVAIPLVGKKRRFLGTDTNLFVAAKAFAGGVILATGFVHMLPDATASLTDPCLPEIPWSKFPFSGFIAMMSALCTLLIEFIGTQYYERKQEKQSQIDPSHLLESGGIVPADSKGSSRKVFGEEEDGAIHIVGMHAHAAHHRHNHPQEGGACAGGLSGHDHGHSQSHPHLHSHGVSDLDDESGKRHVVVSQVLELGIVSHSVIIGLSLGVSQSPCTIRPLIGALSFHQFFEGFALGGCISQAQFKTLHSTLMACFFAVTTPLGIAVGTGISKIYNANSPRAVAIEGIFDSISAGILVYMALVDLIAADFLSKRMSCNTRLQVVSYIALFLGAGLMSLLALWA
;
A
#
# COMPACT_ATOMS: atom_id res chain seq x y z
N MET A 1 -7.93 -16.26 47.95
CA MET A 1 -9.26 -15.65 47.76
C MET A 1 -9.18 -14.12 47.82
N LEU A 2 -8.63 -13.51 48.90
CA LEU A 2 -8.44 -12.06 49.03
C LEU A 2 -7.67 -11.38 47.88
N GLU A 3 -6.61 -11.99 47.35
CA GLU A 3 -5.87 -11.42 46.21
C GLU A 3 -6.66 -11.45 44.88
N LEU A 4 -7.43 -12.52 44.62
CA LEU A 4 -8.30 -12.58 43.44
C LEU A 4 -9.43 -11.55 43.52
N THR A 5 -10.00 -11.33 44.71
CA THR A 5 -11.01 -10.27 44.92
C THR A 5 -10.40 -8.88 44.76
N GLY A 6 -9.15 -8.68 45.20
CA GLY A 6 -8.40 -7.44 45.00
C GLY A 6 -8.09 -7.16 43.53
N ILE A 7 -7.67 -8.17 42.77
CA ILE A 7 -7.46 -8.08 41.32
C ILE A 7 -8.77 -7.81 40.59
N ALA A 8 -9.85 -8.51 40.95
CA ALA A 8 -11.18 -8.33 40.35
C ALA A 8 -11.79 -6.94 40.62
N ASN A 9 -11.57 -6.38 41.82
CA ASN A 9 -11.99 -5.01 42.13
C ASN A 9 -11.15 -3.98 41.38
N LYS A 10 -9.83 -4.18 41.28
CA LYS A 10 -8.93 -3.30 40.52
C LYS A 10 -9.25 -3.30 39.03
N THR A 11 -9.56 -4.45 38.44
CA THR A 11 -9.99 -4.54 37.04
C THR A 11 -11.36 -3.92 36.82
N ARG A 12 -12.33 -4.07 37.74
CA ARG A 12 -13.63 -3.37 37.64
C ARG A 12 -13.51 -1.85 37.75
N LEU A 13 -12.71 -1.33 38.68
CA LEU A 13 -12.43 0.10 38.81
C LEU A 13 -11.69 0.66 37.58
N SER A 14 -10.73 -0.10 37.04
CA SER A 14 -10.01 0.25 35.81
C SER A 14 -10.91 0.21 34.58
N ALA A 15 -11.81 -0.78 34.47
CA ALA A 15 -12.78 -0.86 33.38
C ALA A 15 -13.84 0.25 33.47
N GLY A 16 -14.27 0.61 34.68
CA GLY A 16 -15.19 1.72 34.92
C GLY A 16 -14.60 3.06 34.51
N SER A 17 -13.36 3.35 34.94
CA SER A 17 -12.64 4.57 34.53
C SER A 17 -12.35 4.62 33.03
N PHE A 18 -12.03 3.47 32.42
CA PHE A 18 -11.86 3.34 30.97
C PHE A 18 -13.15 3.66 30.20
N LEU A 19 -14.28 3.05 30.57
CA LEU A 19 -15.58 3.29 29.93
C LEU A 19 -16.06 4.73 30.14
N GLN A 20 -15.82 5.29 31.32
CA GLN A 20 -16.14 6.69 31.62
C GLN A 20 -15.32 7.64 30.76
N GLY A 21 -14.01 7.40 30.59
CA GLY A 21 -13.15 8.16 29.70
C GLY A 21 -13.59 8.09 28.23
N LEU A 22 -13.96 6.89 27.74
CA LEU A 22 -14.53 6.75 26.40
C LEU A 22 -15.84 7.54 26.24
N THR A 23 -16.71 7.50 27.26
CA THR A 23 -17.98 8.25 27.23
C THR A 23 -17.75 9.76 27.21
N GLN A 24 -16.78 10.26 27.98
CA GLN A 24 -16.38 11.68 27.98
C GLN A 24 -15.80 12.11 26.63
N SER A 25 -15.07 11.22 25.96
CA SER A 25 -14.51 11.45 24.63
C SER A 25 -15.60 11.59 23.55
N MET A 26 -16.85 11.19 23.82
CA MET A 26 -17.97 11.40 22.90
C MET A 26 -18.66 12.77 23.06
N SER A 27 -18.19 13.60 23.99
CA SER A 27 -18.73 14.94 24.22
C SER A 27 -18.49 15.86 23.01
N ASN A 28 -19.51 16.67 22.68
CA ASN A 28 -19.43 17.74 21.68
C ASN A 28 -19.19 19.11 22.31
N VAL A 29 -18.97 19.16 23.63
CA VAL A 29 -18.68 20.42 24.32
C VAL A 29 -17.29 20.92 23.88
N PRO A 30 -17.15 22.19 23.45
CA PRO A 30 -15.86 22.75 23.08
C PRO A 30 -14.87 22.65 24.24
N CYS A 31 -13.64 22.27 23.94
CA CYS A 31 -12.57 22.26 24.93
C CYS A 31 -12.15 23.69 25.29
N GLY A 32 -11.91 23.91 26.59
CA GLY A 32 -11.48 25.20 27.13
C GLY A 32 -9.95 25.29 27.19
N GLY A 33 -9.36 26.16 26.38
CA GLY A 33 -7.92 26.40 26.18
C GLY A 33 -7.70 26.65 24.68
N ASP A 34 -7.03 27.68 24.17
CA ASP A 34 -5.97 28.53 24.69
C ASP A 34 -6.09 29.98 24.20
N THR A 35 -5.54 30.88 25.01
CA THR A 35 -5.40 32.33 24.77
C THR A 35 -4.21 32.68 23.85
N ASP A 36 -3.43 31.68 23.41
CA ASP A 36 -2.27 31.87 22.52
C ASP A 36 -2.56 31.56 21.03
N LEU A 37 -3.74 31.01 20.70
CA LEU A 37 -4.16 30.63 19.34
C LEU A 37 -4.97 31.71 18.61
N GLU A 38 -5.21 32.88 19.21
CA GLU A 38 -5.94 33.98 18.57
C GLU A 38 -5.12 34.69 17.48
N SER A 39 -3.78 34.69 17.57
CA SER A 39 -2.92 35.41 16.61
C SER A 39 -2.80 34.74 15.23
N CYS A 40 -3.13 33.45 15.11
CA CYS A 40 -2.98 32.65 13.88
C CYS A 40 -4.34 32.21 13.31
N ARG A 41 -5.47 32.78 13.77
CA ARG A 41 -6.80 32.41 13.29
C ARG A 41 -7.32 33.46 12.30
N ASP A 42 -7.21 33.14 11.01
CA ASP A 42 -7.80 33.94 9.93
C ASP A 42 -8.52 33.00 8.95
N GLU A 43 -9.85 32.97 9.05
CA GLU A 43 -10.69 32.10 8.24
C GLU A 43 -10.65 32.49 6.75
N SER A 44 -10.47 33.77 6.43
CA SER A 44 -10.42 34.24 5.04
C SER A 44 -9.12 33.83 4.35
N ALA A 45 -7.98 33.99 5.04
CA ALA A 45 -6.69 33.50 4.57
C ALA A 45 -6.64 31.97 4.53
N ALA A 46 -7.22 31.29 5.52
CA ALA A 46 -7.30 29.83 5.55
C ALA A 46 -8.10 29.28 4.36
N LEU A 47 -9.22 29.90 3.98
CA LEU A 47 -9.97 29.50 2.79
C LEU A 47 -9.17 29.68 1.49
N ILE A 48 -8.43 30.79 1.34
CA ILE A 48 -7.56 30.99 0.17
C ILE A 48 -6.48 29.90 0.13
N LEU A 49 -5.84 29.62 1.26
CA LEU A 49 -4.83 28.57 1.36
C LEU A 49 -5.40 27.18 1.05
N LYS A 50 -6.62 26.86 1.47
CA LYS A 50 -7.29 25.59 1.11
C LYS A 50 -7.53 25.46 -0.39
N ILE A 51 -7.92 26.54 -1.08
CA ILE A 51 -8.08 26.54 -2.55
C ILE A 51 -6.72 26.33 -3.23
N VAL A 52 -5.67 26.99 -2.74
CA VAL A 52 -4.30 26.79 -3.22
C VAL A 52 -3.85 25.34 -2.99
N ALA A 53 -4.14 24.77 -1.81
CA ALA A 53 -3.86 23.38 -1.47
C ALA A 53 -4.53 22.41 -2.44
N ILE A 54 -5.83 22.60 -2.70
CA ILE A 54 -6.59 21.80 -3.66
C ILE A 54 -5.91 21.81 -5.03
N ALA A 55 -5.56 22.99 -5.53
CA ALA A 55 -4.94 23.13 -6.85
C ALA A 55 -3.54 22.50 -6.90
N SER A 56 -2.69 22.76 -5.90
CA SER A 56 -1.30 22.25 -5.88
C SER A 56 -1.24 20.74 -5.71
N ILE A 57 -2.03 20.16 -4.80
CA ILE A 57 -2.08 18.72 -4.53
C ILE A 57 -2.66 17.98 -5.74
N LEU A 58 -3.71 18.51 -6.38
CA LEU A 58 -4.28 17.92 -7.59
C LEU A 58 -3.23 17.88 -8.72
N VAL A 59 -2.54 18.99 -8.97
CA VAL A 59 -1.49 19.05 -10.01
C VAL A 59 -0.36 18.08 -9.69
N ALA A 60 0.12 18.07 -8.44
CA ALA A 60 1.17 17.16 -7.99
C ALA A 60 0.76 15.69 -8.17
N GLY A 61 -0.45 15.31 -7.77
CA GLY A 61 -0.98 13.95 -7.90
C GLY A 61 -1.13 13.52 -9.37
N VAL A 62 -1.71 14.37 -10.22
CA VAL A 62 -1.85 14.09 -11.66
C VAL A 62 -0.47 13.94 -12.31
N CYS A 63 0.47 14.83 -12.03
CA CYS A 63 1.84 14.73 -12.55
C CYS A 63 2.52 13.45 -12.06
N GLY A 64 2.40 13.11 -10.78
CA GLY A 64 2.96 11.91 -10.18
C GLY A 64 2.51 10.64 -10.90
N VAL A 65 1.20 10.46 -11.06
CA VAL A 65 0.63 9.27 -11.73
C VAL A 65 0.90 9.26 -13.23
N ALA A 66 0.87 10.42 -13.89
CA ALA A 66 1.05 10.50 -15.34
C ALA A 66 2.46 10.11 -15.80
N ILE A 67 3.50 10.38 -15.01
CA ILE A 67 4.90 10.11 -15.37
C ILE A 67 5.13 8.62 -15.69
N PRO A 68 4.83 7.66 -14.78
CA PRO A 68 4.95 6.23 -15.09
C PRO A 68 4.04 5.76 -16.24
N LEU A 69 2.81 6.27 -16.31
CA LEU A 69 1.83 5.86 -17.34
C LEU A 69 2.23 6.29 -18.75
N VAL A 70 2.76 7.51 -18.90
CA VAL A 70 3.30 8.01 -20.18
C VAL A 70 4.62 7.33 -20.51
N GLY A 71 5.44 7.03 -19.50
CA GLY A 71 6.70 6.31 -19.65
C GLY A 71 6.54 4.95 -20.33
N LYS A 72 5.42 4.25 -20.08
CA LYS A 72 5.04 3.03 -20.80
C LYS A 72 4.95 3.22 -22.33
N LYS A 73 4.53 4.40 -22.80
CA LYS A 73 4.38 4.69 -24.25
C LYS A 73 5.63 5.28 -24.90
N ARG A 74 6.59 5.80 -24.13
CA ARG A 74 7.75 6.54 -24.66
C ARG A 74 9.06 5.90 -24.20
N ARG A 75 9.89 5.46 -25.15
CA ARG A 75 11.17 4.75 -24.94
C ARG A 75 12.17 5.47 -24.02
N PHE A 76 12.07 6.79 -23.86
CA PHE A 76 12.96 7.60 -23.01
C PHE A 76 12.65 7.50 -21.51
N LEU A 77 11.41 7.18 -21.13
CA LEU A 77 10.96 6.96 -19.76
C LEU A 77 10.46 5.52 -19.55
N GLY A 78 11.06 4.57 -20.27
CA GLY A 78 10.68 3.17 -20.16
C GLY A 78 10.71 2.69 -18.71
N THR A 79 9.66 1.99 -18.30
CA THR A 79 9.54 1.33 -16.99
C THR A 79 10.68 0.34 -16.71
N ASP A 80 11.45 -0.01 -17.75
CA ASP A 80 12.61 -0.88 -17.68
C ASP A 80 13.94 -0.14 -17.43
N THR A 81 13.92 1.16 -17.14
CA THR A 81 15.15 1.89 -16.84
C THR A 81 15.58 1.73 -15.38
N ASN A 82 16.89 1.68 -15.14
CA ASN A 82 17.45 1.68 -13.78
C ASN A 82 17.04 2.92 -12.97
N LEU A 83 16.82 4.05 -13.66
CA LEU A 83 16.32 5.29 -13.06
C LEU A 83 14.90 5.13 -12.52
N PHE A 84 14.02 4.45 -13.26
CA PHE A 84 12.64 4.21 -12.82
C PHE A 84 12.59 3.35 -11.56
N VAL A 85 13.42 2.30 -11.48
CA VAL A 85 13.55 1.45 -10.29
C VAL A 85 14.06 2.25 -9.09
N ALA A 86 15.09 3.08 -9.28
CA ALA A 86 15.61 3.94 -8.22
C ALA A 86 14.57 4.99 -7.76
N ALA A 87 13.79 5.56 -8.69
CA ALA A 87 12.71 6.49 -8.39
C ALA A 87 11.55 5.80 -7.65
N LYS A 88 11.21 4.54 -7.97
CA LYS A 88 10.24 3.74 -7.21
C LYS A 88 10.73 3.51 -5.78
N ALA A 89 12.00 3.15 -5.61
CA ALA A 89 12.59 2.98 -4.29
C ALA A 89 12.57 4.29 -3.48
N PHE A 90 12.91 5.42 -4.10
CA PHE A 90 12.78 6.74 -3.50
C PHE A 90 11.34 7.03 -3.03
N ALA A 91 10.35 6.79 -3.91
CA ALA A 91 8.94 6.99 -3.58
C ALA A 91 8.49 6.08 -2.41
N GLY A 92 8.92 4.81 -2.39
CA GLY A 92 8.66 3.91 -1.25
C GLY A 92 9.21 4.44 0.06
N GLY A 93 10.37 5.10 0.03
CA GLY A 93 10.97 5.76 1.20
C GLY A 93 10.17 6.98 1.67
N VAL A 94 9.70 7.80 0.72
CA VAL A 94 8.80 8.93 1.02
C VAL A 94 7.53 8.44 1.72
N ILE A 95 6.85 7.42 1.17
CA ILE A 95 5.60 6.87 1.73
C ILE A 95 5.83 6.26 3.12
N LEU A 96 6.93 5.53 3.29
CA LEU A 96 7.29 4.96 4.59
C LEU A 96 7.47 6.05 5.66
N ALA A 97 8.15 7.15 5.30
CA ALA A 97 8.32 8.30 6.18
C ALA A 97 7.01 9.07 6.40
N THR A 98 6.12 9.17 5.41
CA THR A 98 4.77 9.75 5.60
C THR A 98 4.02 8.99 6.69
N GLY A 99 4.04 7.65 6.68
CA GLY A 99 3.39 6.85 7.71
C GLY A 99 3.99 7.05 9.11
N PHE A 100 5.32 6.97 9.24
CA PHE A 100 5.99 7.00 10.55
C PHE A 100 6.26 8.38 11.14
N VAL A 101 6.54 9.38 10.30
CA VAL A 101 7.05 10.68 10.74
C VAL A 101 5.99 11.77 10.65
N HIS A 102 5.00 11.63 9.76
CA HIS A 102 3.91 12.60 9.63
C HIS A 102 2.62 12.06 10.28
N MET A 103 2.04 10.99 9.75
CA MET A 103 0.72 10.51 10.19
C MET A 103 0.71 9.97 11.62
N LEU A 104 1.67 9.11 11.99
CA LEU A 104 1.66 8.49 13.30
C LEU A 104 1.89 9.50 14.46
N PRO A 105 2.81 10.48 14.34
CA PRO A 105 2.93 11.54 15.33
C PRO A 105 1.70 12.45 15.40
N ASP A 106 1.10 12.83 14.27
CA ASP A 106 -0.13 13.63 14.25
C ASP A 106 -1.28 12.89 14.95
N ALA A 107 -1.43 11.59 14.67
CA ALA A 107 -2.39 10.74 15.38
C ALA A 107 -2.13 10.69 16.89
N THR A 108 -0.85 10.68 17.28
CA THR A 108 -0.46 10.68 18.69
C THR A 108 -0.76 12.03 19.35
N ALA A 109 -0.49 13.13 18.66
CA ALA A 109 -0.81 14.48 19.15
C ALA A 109 -2.32 14.62 19.37
N SER A 110 -3.15 14.17 18.42
CA SER A 110 -4.60 14.17 18.57
C SER A 110 -5.05 13.28 19.73
N LEU A 111 -4.62 12.01 19.80
CA LEU A 111 -5.06 11.12 20.89
C LEU A 111 -4.52 11.53 22.28
N THR A 112 -3.44 12.29 22.36
CA THR A 112 -2.88 12.75 23.65
C THR A 112 -3.22 14.21 23.97
N ASP A 113 -4.12 14.82 23.19
CA ASP A 113 -4.54 16.20 23.35
C ASP A 113 -5.21 16.44 24.73
N PRO A 114 -4.95 17.59 25.40
CA PRO A 114 -5.58 17.96 26.66
C PRO A 114 -7.13 18.00 26.64
N CYS A 115 -7.73 18.07 25.45
CA CYS A 115 -9.16 17.98 25.22
C CYS A 115 -9.73 16.57 25.53
N LEU A 116 -8.88 15.55 25.57
CA LEU A 116 -9.25 14.17 25.90
C LEU A 116 -8.95 13.81 27.37
N PRO A 117 -9.74 12.91 27.97
CA PRO A 117 -9.46 12.44 29.32
C PRO A 117 -8.16 11.62 29.37
N GLU A 118 -7.35 11.79 30.42
CA GLU A 118 -6.08 11.09 30.60
C GLU A 118 -6.19 9.56 30.50
N ILE A 119 -7.32 9.01 30.93
CA ILE A 119 -7.66 7.59 30.78
C ILE A 119 -8.76 7.49 29.71
N PRO A 120 -8.58 6.68 28.65
CA PRO A 120 -7.46 5.78 28.41
C PRO A 120 -6.27 6.41 27.67
N TRP A 121 -6.46 7.57 27.05
CA TRP A 121 -5.65 7.99 25.90
C TRP A 121 -4.18 8.32 26.19
N SER A 122 -3.88 8.97 27.32
CA SER A 122 -2.51 9.36 27.67
C SER A 122 -1.72 8.26 28.37
N LYS A 123 -2.39 7.20 28.86
CA LYS A 123 -1.78 6.11 29.65
C LYS A 123 -1.11 5.03 28.79
N PHE A 124 -1.55 4.89 27.55
CA PHE A 124 -1.10 3.83 26.64
C PHE A 124 -1.01 4.40 25.22
N PRO A 125 0.00 4.06 24.41
CA PRO A 125 0.17 4.56 23.05
C PRO A 125 -0.88 3.96 22.10
N PHE A 126 -2.13 4.43 22.21
CA PHE A 126 -3.25 3.94 21.42
C PHE A 126 -3.03 4.17 19.92
N SER A 127 -2.35 5.25 19.53
CA SER A 127 -2.04 5.52 18.13
C SER A 127 -1.21 4.40 17.51
N GLY A 128 -0.08 4.06 18.13
CA GLY A 128 0.79 2.96 17.70
C GLY A 128 0.09 1.60 17.73
N PHE A 129 -0.73 1.34 18.75
CA PHE A 129 -1.50 0.10 18.83
C PHE A 129 -2.53 -0.02 17.68
N ILE A 130 -3.29 1.03 17.42
CA ILE A 130 -4.27 1.07 16.33
C ILE A 130 -3.57 0.94 14.97
N ALA A 131 -2.44 1.64 14.76
CA ALA A 131 -1.65 1.53 13.55
C ALA A 131 -1.13 0.09 13.32
N MET A 132 -0.61 -0.55 14.36
CA MET A 132 -0.17 -1.95 14.28
C MET A 132 -1.33 -2.89 13.96
N MET A 133 -2.47 -2.75 14.63
CA MET A 133 -3.67 -3.56 14.35
C MET A 133 -4.16 -3.34 12.92
N SER A 134 -4.13 -2.10 12.44
CA SER A 134 -4.47 -1.74 11.07
C SER A 134 -3.56 -2.43 10.05
N ALA A 135 -2.23 -2.37 10.24
CA ALA A 135 -1.27 -3.07 9.37
C ALA A 135 -1.50 -4.60 9.33
N LEU A 136 -1.77 -5.22 10.48
CA LEU A 136 -2.09 -6.66 10.55
C LEU A 136 -3.42 -6.99 9.86
N CYS A 137 -4.42 -6.13 9.98
CA CYS A 137 -5.69 -6.28 9.27
C CYS A 137 -5.50 -6.13 7.75
N THR A 138 -4.67 -5.19 7.29
CA THR A 138 -4.33 -5.03 5.87
C THR A 138 -3.66 -6.29 5.33
N LEU A 139 -2.66 -6.83 6.05
CA LEU A 139 -2.03 -8.11 5.71
C LEU A 139 -3.05 -9.25 5.58
N LEU A 140 -3.98 -9.35 6.54
CA LEU A 140 -5.02 -10.37 6.52
C LEU A 140 -5.95 -10.22 5.29
N ILE A 141 -6.35 -8.99 4.97
CA ILE A 141 -7.20 -8.68 3.81
C ILE A 141 -6.48 -9.04 2.52
N GLU A 142 -5.21 -8.66 2.37
CA GLU A 142 -4.42 -8.95 1.18
C GLU A 142 -4.20 -10.47 1.02
N PHE A 143 -3.92 -11.18 2.11
CA PHE A 143 -3.75 -12.64 2.09
C PHE A 143 -5.06 -13.34 1.68
N ILE A 144 -6.20 -12.99 2.30
CA ILE A 144 -7.51 -13.57 1.96
C ILE A 144 -7.86 -13.24 0.50
N GLY A 145 -7.62 -11.99 0.07
CA GLY A 145 -7.84 -11.56 -1.30
C GLY A 145 -7.04 -12.42 -2.27
N THR A 146 -5.73 -12.53 -2.07
CA THR A 146 -4.84 -13.33 -2.91
C THR A 146 -5.30 -14.79 -2.98
N GLN A 147 -5.57 -15.43 -1.84
CA GLN A 147 -6.04 -16.81 -1.77
C GLN A 147 -7.39 -17.02 -2.47
N TYR A 148 -8.33 -16.07 -2.34
CA TYR A 148 -9.63 -16.14 -3.00
C TYR A 148 -9.48 -16.07 -4.53
N TYR A 149 -8.61 -15.18 -5.02
CA TYR A 149 -8.35 -15.04 -6.44
C TYR A 149 -7.64 -16.27 -7.02
N GLU A 150 -6.64 -16.82 -6.33
CA GLU A 150 -5.94 -18.05 -6.74
C GLU A 150 -6.90 -19.25 -6.81
N ARG A 151 -7.73 -19.48 -5.79
CA ARG A 151 -8.71 -20.59 -5.79
C ARG A 151 -9.77 -20.45 -6.87
N LYS A 152 -10.13 -19.22 -7.25
CA LYS A 152 -11.07 -18.97 -8.35
C LYS A 152 -10.42 -19.30 -9.70
N GLN A 153 -9.12 -19.03 -9.86
CA GLN A 153 -8.37 -19.41 -11.06
C GLN A 153 -8.26 -20.92 -11.20
N GLU A 154 -7.90 -21.65 -10.14
CA GLU A 154 -7.86 -23.12 -10.16
C GLU A 154 -9.19 -23.73 -10.62
N LYS A 155 -10.31 -23.18 -10.15
CA LYS A 155 -11.65 -23.63 -10.58
C LYS A 155 -11.97 -23.26 -12.02
N GLN A 156 -11.57 -22.07 -12.48
CA GLN A 156 -11.82 -21.64 -13.86
C GLN A 156 -10.99 -22.46 -14.86
N SER A 157 -9.72 -22.73 -14.54
CA SER A 157 -8.85 -23.58 -15.35
C SER A 157 -9.30 -25.05 -15.38
N GLN A 158 -10.01 -25.52 -14.36
CA GLN A 158 -10.64 -26.85 -14.35
C GLN A 158 -12.00 -26.94 -15.07
N ILE A 159 -12.67 -25.82 -15.33
CA ILE A 159 -14.00 -25.77 -15.98
C ILE A 159 -13.90 -25.71 -17.51
N ASP A 160 -12.68 -25.59 -18.08
CA ASP A 160 -12.46 -25.64 -19.53
C ASP A 160 -11.83 -26.94 -20.07
N PRO A 161 -12.38 -28.15 -19.81
CA PRO A 161 -12.00 -29.36 -20.54
C PRO A 161 -12.82 -29.51 -21.84
N SER A 162 -13.35 -28.43 -22.41
CA SER A 162 -14.29 -28.49 -23.53
C SER A 162 -13.64 -28.47 -24.92
N HIS A 163 -12.32 -28.31 -25.02
CA HIS A 163 -11.64 -28.16 -26.32
C HIS A 163 -10.78 -29.37 -26.76
N LEU A 164 -10.88 -30.53 -26.10
CA LEU A 164 -10.16 -31.76 -26.48
C LEU A 164 -11.05 -32.92 -26.94
N LEU A 165 -12.31 -32.68 -27.29
CA LEU A 165 -13.23 -33.73 -27.74
C LEU A 165 -13.94 -33.37 -29.04
N GLU A 166 -13.17 -33.26 -30.13
CA GLU A 166 -13.69 -33.56 -31.46
C GLU A 166 -12.58 -34.07 -32.38
N SER A 167 -12.26 -35.37 -32.28
CA SER A 167 -11.95 -36.22 -33.44
C SER A 167 -11.81 -37.70 -33.02
N GLY A 168 -12.95 -38.40 -32.97
CA GLY A 168 -13.14 -39.77 -33.46
C GLY A 168 -12.44 -40.97 -32.80
N GLY A 169 -13.24 -41.92 -32.28
CA GLY A 169 -12.85 -43.34 -32.24
C GLY A 169 -13.40 -44.16 -31.06
N ILE A 170 -14.30 -45.10 -31.34
CA ILE A 170 -15.06 -46.00 -30.44
C ILE A 170 -14.21 -47.15 -29.87
N VAL A 171 -14.39 -47.60 -28.60
CA VAL A 171 -14.73 -48.97 -28.08
C VAL A 171 -14.83 -48.95 -26.51
N PRO A 172 -15.78 -49.66 -25.83
CA PRO A 172 -15.99 -49.59 -24.37
C PRO A 172 -15.59 -50.85 -23.54
N ALA A 173 -15.72 -50.72 -22.19
CA ALA A 173 -15.73 -51.72 -21.07
C ALA A 173 -14.36 -51.94 -20.36
N ASP A 174 -14.21 -52.11 -19.03
CA ASP A 174 -15.08 -52.41 -17.89
C ASP A 174 -14.38 -52.06 -16.53
N SER A 175 -15.19 -51.87 -15.48
CA SER A 175 -15.01 -52.12 -14.04
C SER A 175 -13.91 -51.48 -13.14
N LYS A 176 -14.45 -50.73 -12.16
CA LYS A 176 -14.13 -50.68 -10.70
C LYS A 176 -12.67 -50.56 -10.24
N GLY A 177 -12.40 -49.48 -9.51
CA GLY A 177 -11.31 -49.46 -8.53
C GLY A 177 -11.13 -48.12 -7.84
N SER A 178 -11.73 -47.96 -6.68
CA SER A 178 -11.29 -46.95 -5.69
C SER A 178 -9.84 -47.24 -5.32
N SER A 179 -8.91 -46.32 -5.59
CA SER A 179 -7.70 -46.18 -4.80
C SER A 179 -7.05 -44.82 -4.92
N ARG A 180 -6.84 -44.27 -3.74
CA ARG A 180 -6.03 -43.13 -3.32
C ARG A 180 -4.53 -43.34 -3.66
N LYS A 181 -3.84 -42.21 -3.89
CA LYS A 181 -2.39 -41.90 -3.80
C LYS A 181 -1.47 -42.30 -4.99
N VAL A 182 -0.71 -41.33 -5.53
CA VAL A 182 0.75 -41.06 -5.30
C VAL A 182 1.33 -40.16 -6.43
N PHE A 183 1.97 -39.05 -6.00
CA PHE A 183 3.11 -38.27 -6.54
C PHE A 183 3.41 -38.14 -8.04
N GLY A 184 3.66 -36.87 -8.42
CA GLY A 184 4.98 -36.47 -8.96
C GLY A 184 4.97 -35.72 -10.30
N GLU A 185 5.03 -34.38 -10.24
CA GLU A 185 6.07 -33.57 -10.88
C GLU A 185 5.84 -32.11 -10.45
N GLU A 186 6.76 -31.60 -9.62
CA GLU A 186 6.85 -30.20 -9.21
C GLU A 186 7.48 -29.42 -10.37
N GLU A 187 6.71 -28.57 -11.03
CA GLU A 187 7.27 -27.50 -11.86
C GLU A 187 7.26 -26.21 -11.03
N ASP A 188 8.45 -25.90 -10.53
CA ASP A 188 8.85 -24.71 -9.79
C ASP A 188 8.62 -23.45 -10.65
N GLY A 189 7.67 -22.61 -10.23
CA GLY A 189 7.27 -21.43 -10.99
C GLY A 189 6.31 -20.49 -10.28
N ALA A 190 6.39 -20.38 -8.95
CA ALA A 190 5.63 -19.37 -8.20
C ALA A 190 6.50 -18.76 -7.11
N ILE A 191 6.83 -17.48 -7.27
CA ILE A 191 7.55 -16.69 -6.28
C ILE A 191 6.65 -16.57 -5.05
N HIS A 192 6.95 -17.38 -4.04
CA HIS A 192 6.24 -17.46 -2.77
C HIS A 192 6.43 -16.13 -2.01
N ILE A 193 5.31 -15.53 -1.61
CA ILE A 193 5.24 -14.33 -0.77
C ILE A 193 6.18 -14.49 0.44
N VAL A 194 6.93 -13.42 0.69
CA VAL A 194 7.98 -13.21 1.71
C VAL A 194 8.00 -14.26 2.84
N GLY A 195 8.94 -15.21 2.72
CA GLY A 195 9.80 -15.68 3.83
C GLY A 195 9.15 -16.18 5.13
N MET A 196 8.60 -17.39 5.13
CA MET A 196 8.49 -18.23 6.35
C MET A 196 9.11 -19.60 6.11
N HIS A 197 10.44 -19.69 6.00
CA HIS A 197 11.16 -20.93 6.29
C HIS A 197 12.63 -20.71 6.68
N ALA A 198 12.85 -20.01 7.81
CA ALA A 198 14.10 -20.18 8.54
C ALA A 198 13.95 -21.40 9.46
N HIS A 199 14.86 -22.37 9.33
CA HIS A 199 15.01 -23.61 10.13
C HIS A 199 14.30 -24.89 9.64
N ALA A 200 14.77 -25.46 8.52
CA ALA A 200 14.78 -26.92 8.34
C ALA A 200 15.88 -27.38 7.36
N ALA A 201 17.15 -27.09 7.67
CA ALA A 201 18.28 -27.70 6.97
C ALA A 201 18.92 -28.75 7.87
N HIS A 202 18.42 -29.98 7.81
CA HIS A 202 19.21 -31.15 8.21
C HIS A 202 18.93 -32.31 7.25
N HIS A 203 19.98 -32.68 6.50
CA HIS A 203 20.18 -33.87 5.68
C HIS A 203 19.58 -33.92 4.25
N ARG A 204 20.39 -33.66 3.22
CA ARG A 204 20.98 -34.72 2.35
C ARG A 204 21.93 -34.18 1.27
N HIS A 205 22.94 -35.02 1.04
CA HIS A 205 24.07 -35.12 0.11
C HIS A 205 24.22 -34.22 -1.14
N ASN A 206 25.34 -33.49 -1.12
CA ASN A 206 26.37 -33.22 -2.13
C ASN A 206 26.14 -33.69 -3.60
N HIS A 207 25.92 -32.73 -4.49
CA HIS A 207 26.35 -32.75 -5.89
C HIS A 207 26.93 -31.36 -6.22
N PRO A 208 28.11 -31.25 -6.86
CA PRO A 208 28.67 -29.96 -7.20
C PRO A 208 28.04 -29.48 -8.52
N GLN A 209 27.37 -28.34 -8.50
CA GLN A 209 27.15 -27.56 -9.71
C GLN A 209 27.30 -26.07 -9.38
N GLU A 210 28.43 -25.52 -9.79
CA GLU A 210 28.70 -24.10 -9.81
C GLU A 210 27.77 -23.37 -10.77
N GLY A 211 27.23 -22.23 -10.29
CA GLY A 211 27.10 -20.98 -11.03
C GLY A 211 26.17 -20.92 -12.25
N GLY A 212 24.98 -20.33 -12.08
CA GLY A 212 24.18 -19.98 -13.26
C GLY A 212 22.84 -19.25 -13.10
N ALA A 213 22.47 -18.66 -11.95
CA ALA A 213 21.14 -18.05 -11.81
C ALA A 213 20.95 -16.69 -12.54
N CYS A 214 22.04 -16.05 -13.01
CA CYS A 214 22.01 -14.71 -13.63
C CYS A 214 22.56 -14.66 -15.08
N ALA A 215 22.85 -15.81 -15.72
CA ALA A 215 23.36 -15.82 -17.10
C ALA A 215 22.22 -16.01 -18.11
N GLY A 216 21.72 -14.91 -18.66
CA GLY A 216 20.76 -14.92 -19.77
C GLY A 216 21.23 -13.98 -20.88
N GLY A 217 21.85 -14.56 -21.91
CA GLY A 217 22.10 -13.93 -23.20
C GLY A 217 23.54 -13.54 -23.48
N LEU A 218 24.32 -14.46 -24.05
CA LEU A 218 25.35 -14.13 -25.05
C LEU A 218 25.50 -15.30 -26.03
N SER A 219 25.43 -14.94 -27.32
CA SER A 219 25.38 -15.80 -28.50
C SER A 219 26.63 -16.69 -28.64
N GLY A 220 26.42 -18.01 -28.77
CA GLY A 220 27.42 -18.99 -29.19
C GLY A 220 26.88 -19.79 -30.37
N HIS A 221 27.54 -19.64 -31.53
CA HIS A 221 27.19 -20.25 -32.80
C HIS A 221 27.86 -21.63 -32.89
N ASP A 222 27.11 -22.70 -33.18
CA ASP A 222 27.68 -23.92 -33.78
C ASP A 222 26.62 -24.68 -34.62
N HIS A 223 27.05 -25.25 -35.75
CA HIS A 223 26.21 -25.73 -36.85
C HIS A 223 26.05 -27.28 -36.87
N GLY A 224 24.86 -27.78 -37.25
CA GLY A 224 24.65 -29.19 -37.64
C GLY A 224 23.23 -29.48 -38.16
N HIS A 225 23.11 -29.87 -39.44
CA HIS A 225 21.86 -29.98 -40.23
C HIS A 225 20.98 -31.22 -39.93
N SER A 226 19.64 -31.12 -40.08
CA SER A 226 18.87 -31.73 -41.20
C SER A 226 17.32 -31.77 -41.01
N GLN A 227 16.63 -31.48 -42.13
CA GLN A 227 15.28 -31.91 -42.58
C GLN A 227 13.95 -31.30 -42.04
N SER A 228 13.35 -30.48 -42.94
CA SER A 228 11.94 -30.38 -43.38
C SER A 228 10.79 -30.30 -42.36
N HIS A 229 9.99 -29.22 -42.41
CA HIS A 229 8.51 -29.17 -42.47
C HIS A 229 7.98 -27.71 -42.53
N PRO A 230 6.72 -27.46 -42.95
CA PRO A 230 6.30 -26.29 -43.74
C PRO A 230 5.96 -25.05 -42.91
N HIS A 231 6.05 -23.88 -43.54
CA HIS A 231 5.59 -22.61 -43.00
C HIS A 231 4.06 -22.57 -42.88
N LEU A 232 3.56 -22.49 -41.65
CA LEU A 232 2.19 -22.10 -41.33
C LEU A 232 2.23 -20.93 -40.34
N HIS A 233 1.78 -19.76 -40.78
CA HIS A 233 1.58 -18.60 -39.93
C HIS A 233 0.29 -18.80 -39.12
N SER A 234 0.41 -19.04 -37.82
CA SER A 234 -0.70 -18.95 -36.87
C SER A 234 -0.30 -18.02 -35.74
N HIS A 235 -1.05 -16.93 -35.61
CA HIS A 235 -0.95 -15.97 -34.52
C HIS A 235 -1.47 -16.60 -33.23
N GLY A 236 -0.60 -17.29 -32.49
CA GLY A 236 -0.85 -17.66 -31.10
C GLY A 236 -0.52 -16.48 -30.19
N VAL A 237 -1.53 -15.67 -29.90
CA VAL A 237 -1.45 -14.58 -28.91
C VAL A 237 -1.52 -15.21 -27.50
N SER A 238 -0.43 -15.04 -26.77
CA SER A 238 -0.31 -14.86 -25.32
C SER A 238 -1.43 -15.38 -24.40
N ASP A 239 -1.26 -16.59 -23.84
CA ASP A 239 -2.05 -17.05 -22.68
C ASP A 239 -1.19 -17.48 -21.47
N LEU A 240 0.13 -17.26 -21.52
CA LEU A 240 1.03 -17.39 -20.36
C LEU A 240 1.22 -16.07 -19.59
N ASP A 241 0.68 -14.96 -20.10
CA ASP A 241 0.76 -13.62 -19.48
C ASP A 241 -0.44 -13.32 -18.55
N ASP A 242 -1.50 -14.14 -18.56
CA ASP A 242 -2.77 -13.85 -17.86
C ASP A 242 -2.80 -14.33 -16.39
N GLU A 243 -1.84 -15.16 -15.96
CA GLU A 243 -1.71 -15.63 -14.56
C GLU A 243 -0.98 -14.61 -13.66
N SER A 244 0.04 -13.93 -14.21
CA SER A 244 0.83 -12.90 -13.52
C SER A 244 0.07 -11.56 -13.41
N GLY A 245 -0.73 -11.23 -14.44
CA GLY A 245 -1.48 -9.98 -14.49
C GLY A 245 -2.51 -9.82 -13.37
N LYS A 246 -3.14 -10.92 -12.92
CA LYS A 246 -4.29 -10.88 -11.99
C LYS A 246 -3.91 -10.75 -10.50
N ARG A 247 -2.73 -11.24 -10.08
CA ARG A 247 -2.21 -11.04 -8.71
C ARG A 247 -1.81 -9.57 -8.49
N HIS A 248 -1.21 -8.96 -9.52
CA HIS A 248 -0.95 -7.52 -9.54
C HIS A 248 -2.24 -6.68 -9.46
N VAL A 249 -3.40 -7.20 -9.88
CA VAL A 249 -4.69 -6.50 -9.72
C VAL A 249 -5.11 -6.41 -8.26
N VAL A 250 -4.97 -7.50 -7.50
CA VAL A 250 -5.34 -7.52 -6.07
C VAL A 250 -4.43 -6.59 -5.29
N VAL A 251 -3.12 -6.69 -5.51
CA VAL A 251 -2.12 -5.80 -4.89
C VAL A 251 -2.37 -4.35 -5.31
N SER A 252 -2.64 -4.07 -6.58
CA SER A 252 -2.98 -2.72 -7.06
C SER A 252 -4.30 -2.18 -6.49
N GLN A 253 -5.28 -3.04 -6.22
CA GLN A 253 -6.56 -2.65 -5.62
C GLN A 253 -6.45 -2.40 -4.12
N VAL A 254 -5.65 -3.21 -3.40
CA VAL A 254 -5.34 -3.00 -1.99
C VAL A 254 -4.50 -1.74 -1.81
N LEU A 255 -3.52 -1.50 -2.71
CA LEU A 255 -2.77 -0.25 -2.81
C LEU A 255 -3.67 0.96 -3.05
N GLU A 256 -4.59 0.87 -4.01
CA GLU A 256 -5.53 1.96 -4.26
C GLU A 256 -6.41 2.22 -3.05
N LEU A 257 -6.98 1.18 -2.42
CA LEU A 257 -7.83 1.33 -1.24
C LEU A 257 -7.07 1.96 -0.06
N GLY A 258 -5.83 1.54 0.16
CA GLY A 258 -4.99 2.07 1.23
C GLY A 258 -4.65 3.54 1.02
N ILE A 259 -4.23 3.91 -0.20
CA ILE A 259 -3.91 5.29 -0.56
C ILE A 259 -5.17 6.17 -0.53
N VAL A 260 -6.32 5.67 -0.99
CA VAL A 260 -7.61 6.41 -0.95
C VAL A 260 -8.01 6.68 0.49
N SER A 261 -7.93 5.70 1.39
CA SER A 261 -8.29 5.87 2.79
C SER A 261 -7.46 6.98 3.47
N HIS A 262 -6.15 6.99 3.20
CA HIS A 262 -5.23 8.01 3.68
C HIS A 262 -5.50 9.41 3.09
N SER A 263 -5.70 9.47 1.78
CA SER A 263 -5.95 10.71 1.04
C SER A 263 -7.23 11.42 1.49
N VAL A 264 -8.29 10.66 1.84
CA VAL A 264 -9.53 11.23 2.38
C VAL A 264 -9.30 11.86 3.74
N ILE A 265 -8.58 11.16 4.63
CA ILE A 265 -8.40 11.59 6.03
C ILE A 265 -7.55 12.86 6.08
N ILE A 266 -6.38 12.89 5.40
CA ILE A 266 -5.57 14.12 5.30
C ILE A 266 -6.40 15.27 4.74
N GLY A 267 -7.13 15.01 3.64
CA GLY A 267 -7.93 16.04 2.99
C GLY A 267 -8.96 16.62 3.95
N LEU A 268 -9.64 15.77 4.72
CA LEU A 268 -10.60 16.18 5.72
C LEU A 268 -9.93 17.03 6.81
N SER A 269 -8.83 16.58 7.41
CA SER A 269 -8.10 17.31 8.47
C SER A 269 -7.61 18.67 8.02
N LEU A 270 -6.97 18.77 6.84
CA LEU A 270 -6.58 20.06 6.27
C LEU A 270 -7.80 20.95 5.97
N GLY A 271 -8.88 20.38 5.46
CA GLY A 271 -10.12 21.09 5.16
C GLY A 271 -10.79 21.66 6.40
N VAL A 272 -10.72 20.96 7.54
CA VAL A 272 -11.29 21.40 8.82
C VAL A 272 -10.44 22.49 9.48
N SER A 273 -9.12 22.44 9.31
CA SER A 273 -8.17 23.41 9.91
C SER A 273 -8.51 24.88 9.57
N GLN A 274 -8.44 25.77 10.56
CA GLN A 274 -8.74 27.21 10.39
C GLN A 274 -7.50 28.10 10.56
N SER A 275 -6.31 27.51 10.76
CA SER A 275 -5.07 28.23 11.02
C SER A 275 -4.18 28.31 9.77
N PRO A 276 -4.01 29.50 9.16
CA PRO A 276 -3.07 29.68 8.04
C PRO A 276 -1.64 29.25 8.37
N CYS A 277 -1.23 29.41 9.64
CA CYS A 277 0.08 29.04 10.15
C CYS A 277 0.34 27.53 10.04
N THR A 278 -0.70 26.70 10.19
CA THR A 278 -0.62 25.25 10.01
C THR A 278 -0.77 24.88 8.53
N ILE A 279 -1.75 25.47 7.84
CA ILE A 279 -2.06 25.08 6.45
C ILE A 279 -0.89 25.38 5.50
N ARG A 280 -0.19 26.50 5.68
CA ARG A 280 0.86 26.96 4.75
C ARG A 280 2.04 25.98 4.59
N PRO A 281 2.69 25.51 5.67
CA PRO A 281 3.73 24.48 5.54
C PRO A 281 3.16 23.13 5.05
N LEU A 282 1.96 22.76 5.52
CA LEU A 282 1.28 21.52 5.11
C LEU A 282 1.09 21.45 3.59
N ILE A 283 0.72 22.55 2.90
CA ILE A 283 0.57 22.54 1.43
C ILE A 283 1.84 22.03 0.74
N GLY A 284 3.02 22.47 1.17
CA GLY A 284 4.30 22.05 0.59
C GLY A 284 4.59 20.58 0.86
N ALA A 285 4.45 20.15 2.11
CA ALA A 285 4.67 18.77 2.52
C ALA A 285 3.70 17.79 1.83
N LEU A 286 2.40 18.13 1.79
CA LEU A 286 1.35 17.34 1.15
C LEU A 286 1.53 17.26 -0.36
N SER A 287 1.84 18.37 -1.02
CA SER A 287 2.08 18.36 -2.48
C SER A 287 3.30 17.50 -2.84
N PHE A 288 4.35 17.54 -2.01
CA PHE A 288 5.55 16.75 -2.22
C PHE A 288 5.28 15.25 -2.09
N HIS A 289 4.67 14.78 -1.00
CA HIS A 289 4.41 13.35 -0.87
C HIS A 289 3.32 12.86 -1.81
N GLN A 290 2.27 13.65 -2.08
CA GLN A 290 1.21 13.26 -3.03
C GLN A 290 1.78 13.01 -4.43
N PHE A 291 2.79 13.78 -4.85
CA PHE A 291 3.48 13.52 -6.11
C PHE A 291 4.14 12.14 -6.12
N PHE A 292 4.86 11.76 -5.07
CA PHE A 292 5.56 10.48 -4.99
C PHE A 292 4.63 9.29 -4.73
N GLU A 293 3.53 9.49 -4.00
CA GLU A 293 2.44 8.52 -3.88
C GLU A 293 1.80 8.25 -5.24
N GLY A 294 1.52 9.30 -5.99
CA GLY A 294 1.01 9.17 -7.37
C GLY A 294 2.01 8.46 -8.28
N PHE A 295 3.30 8.76 -8.15
CA PHE A 295 4.36 8.09 -8.90
C PHE A 295 4.44 6.58 -8.57
N ALA A 296 4.37 6.21 -7.28
CA ALA A 296 4.37 4.81 -6.87
C ALA A 296 3.14 4.07 -7.43
N LEU A 297 1.94 4.64 -7.26
CA LEU A 297 0.69 4.08 -7.79
C LEU A 297 0.73 3.95 -9.32
N GLY A 298 1.13 5.00 -10.03
CA GLY A 298 1.28 4.98 -11.48
C GLY A 298 2.26 3.90 -11.95
N GLY A 299 3.32 3.66 -11.18
CA GLY A 299 4.26 2.58 -11.42
C GLY A 299 3.61 1.20 -11.31
N CYS A 300 2.86 0.95 -10.24
CA CYS A 300 2.11 -0.30 -10.06
C CYS A 300 1.05 -0.50 -11.17
N ILE A 301 0.29 0.55 -11.53
CA ILE A 301 -0.69 0.52 -12.62
C ILE A 301 -0.03 0.22 -13.97
N SER A 302 1.15 0.82 -14.24
CA SER A 302 1.87 0.60 -15.50
C SER A 302 2.30 -0.86 -15.68
N GLN A 303 2.66 -1.53 -14.58
CA GLN A 303 3.10 -2.92 -14.52
C GLN A 303 1.92 -3.91 -14.61
N ALA A 304 0.76 -3.57 -14.04
CA ALA A 304 -0.43 -4.43 -14.01
C ALA A 304 -1.15 -4.61 -15.37
N GLN A 305 -0.60 -4.08 -16.48
CA GLN A 305 -1.11 -4.22 -17.87
C GLN A 305 -2.63 -3.96 -18.06
N PHE A 306 -3.24 -3.12 -17.23
CA PHE A 306 -4.66 -2.80 -17.36
C PHE A 306 -5.01 -2.14 -18.70
N LYS A 307 -6.26 -2.33 -19.13
CA LYS A 307 -6.86 -1.50 -20.19
C LYS A 307 -6.77 -0.04 -19.80
N THR A 308 -6.47 0.83 -20.77
CA THR A 308 -6.30 2.28 -20.57
C THR A 308 -7.44 2.91 -19.77
N LEU A 309 -8.68 2.41 -19.94
CA LEU A 309 -9.84 2.89 -19.18
C LEU A 309 -9.70 2.64 -17.68
N HIS A 310 -9.40 1.41 -17.24
CA HIS A 310 -9.24 1.09 -15.81
C HIS A 310 -8.05 1.85 -15.20
N SER A 311 -6.94 1.91 -15.93
CA SER A 311 -5.76 2.69 -15.53
C SER A 311 -6.08 4.19 -15.36
N THR A 312 -6.86 4.77 -16.28
CA THR A 312 -7.28 6.18 -16.20
C THR A 312 -8.30 6.42 -15.09
N LEU A 313 -9.23 5.49 -14.87
CA LEU A 313 -10.20 5.57 -13.77
C LEU A 313 -9.51 5.54 -12.41
N MET A 314 -8.59 4.59 -12.18
CA MET A 314 -7.83 4.51 -10.93
C MET A 314 -6.97 5.77 -10.68
N ALA A 315 -6.29 6.27 -11.73
CA ALA A 315 -5.56 7.53 -11.66
C ALA A 315 -6.46 8.73 -11.31
N CYS A 316 -7.68 8.76 -11.87
CA CYS A 316 -8.67 9.81 -11.60
C CYS A 316 -9.16 9.76 -10.15
N PHE A 317 -9.48 8.57 -9.64
CA PHE A 317 -9.90 8.40 -8.25
C PHE A 317 -8.83 8.88 -7.29
N PHE A 318 -7.57 8.47 -7.47
CA PHE A 318 -6.44 8.96 -6.67
C PHE A 318 -6.35 10.49 -6.68
N ALA A 319 -6.37 11.11 -7.86
CA ALA A 319 -6.18 12.55 -8.01
C ALA A 319 -7.32 13.39 -7.41
N VAL A 320 -8.56 12.92 -7.49
CA VAL A 320 -9.76 13.65 -7.02
C VAL A 320 -10.01 13.46 -5.53
N THR A 321 -9.56 12.35 -4.95
CA THR A 321 -9.86 11.99 -3.55
C THR A 321 -9.40 13.05 -2.54
N THR A 322 -8.14 13.50 -2.61
CA THR A 322 -7.62 14.51 -1.66
C THR A 322 -8.30 15.88 -1.80
N PRO A 323 -8.43 16.45 -3.02
CA PRO A 323 -9.23 17.67 -3.24
C PRO A 323 -10.66 17.59 -2.73
N LEU A 324 -11.32 16.45 -2.96
CA LEU A 324 -12.67 16.20 -2.46
C LEU A 324 -12.70 16.16 -0.93
N GLY A 325 -11.73 15.50 -0.29
CA GLY A 325 -11.55 15.50 1.16
C GLY A 325 -11.42 16.91 1.73
N ILE A 326 -10.60 17.76 1.11
CA ILE A 326 -10.42 19.17 1.53
C ILE A 326 -11.72 19.96 1.36
N ALA A 327 -12.42 19.77 0.23
CA ALA A 327 -13.70 20.44 -0.01
C ALA A 327 -14.78 20.03 1.01
N VAL A 328 -14.87 18.73 1.29
CA VAL A 328 -15.80 18.18 2.30
C VAL A 328 -15.44 18.68 3.70
N GLY A 329 -14.16 18.65 4.08
CA GLY A 329 -13.68 19.17 5.36
C GLY A 329 -13.95 20.66 5.54
N THR A 330 -13.78 21.45 4.48
CA THR A 330 -14.11 22.88 4.46
C THR A 330 -15.62 23.13 4.63
N GLY A 331 -16.46 22.24 4.09
CA GLY A 331 -17.91 22.29 4.32
C GLY A 331 -18.28 21.95 5.76
N ILE A 332 -17.69 20.87 6.29
CA ILE A 332 -17.91 20.38 7.66
C ILE A 332 -17.44 21.40 8.70
N SER A 333 -16.35 22.12 8.43
CA SER A 333 -15.78 23.10 9.36
C SER A 333 -16.74 24.23 9.75
N LYS A 334 -17.83 24.45 8.97
CA LYS A 334 -18.85 25.46 9.27
C LYS A 334 -19.91 24.99 10.27
N ILE A 335 -20.09 23.68 10.41
CA ILE A 335 -21.16 23.07 11.22
C ILE A 335 -20.61 22.22 12.37
N TYR A 336 -19.32 21.86 12.30
CA TYR A 336 -18.66 20.97 13.24
C TYR A 336 -17.58 21.73 14.01
N ASN A 337 -17.54 21.54 15.33
CA ASN A 337 -16.50 22.12 16.16
C ASN A 337 -15.29 21.18 16.21
N ALA A 338 -14.22 21.56 15.50
CA ALA A 338 -12.95 20.85 15.49
C ALA A 338 -12.32 20.72 16.89
N ASN A 339 -12.61 21.66 17.80
CA ASN A 339 -12.06 21.69 19.15
C ASN A 339 -12.97 20.95 20.14
N SER A 340 -13.52 19.80 19.77
CA SER A 340 -14.31 18.96 20.67
C SER A 340 -13.60 17.62 20.96
N PRO A 341 -13.76 17.02 22.16
CA PRO A 341 -13.11 15.75 22.49
C PRO A 341 -13.42 14.67 21.45
N ARG A 342 -14.64 14.68 20.94
CA ARG A 342 -15.08 13.77 19.89
C ARG A 342 -14.33 13.95 18.58
N ALA A 343 -14.12 15.20 18.15
CA ALA A 343 -13.43 15.51 16.90
C ALA A 343 -12.00 14.98 16.94
N VAL A 344 -11.29 15.35 17.99
CA VAL A 344 -9.89 15.02 18.19
C VAL A 344 -9.70 13.50 18.38
N ALA A 345 -10.60 12.82 19.11
CA ALA A 345 -10.57 11.35 19.22
C ALA A 345 -10.79 10.66 17.86
N ILE A 346 -11.76 11.12 17.08
CA ILE A 346 -12.07 10.54 15.77
C ILE A 346 -10.87 10.74 14.83
N GLU A 347 -10.35 11.96 14.73
CA GLU A 347 -9.17 12.31 13.94
C GLU A 347 -7.98 11.41 14.30
N GLY A 348 -7.61 11.33 15.58
CA GLY A 348 -6.49 10.50 16.02
C GLY A 348 -6.68 8.99 15.74
N ILE A 349 -7.89 8.45 15.84
CA ILE A 349 -8.17 7.05 15.47
C ILE A 349 -7.99 6.85 13.96
N PHE A 350 -8.57 7.72 13.14
CA PHE A 350 -8.50 7.60 11.68
C PHE A 350 -7.06 7.78 11.18
N ASP A 351 -6.31 8.75 11.69
CA ASP A 351 -4.90 8.95 11.37
C ASP A 351 -4.05 7.75 11.78
N SER A 352 -4.33 7.14 12.92
CA SER A 352 -3.63 5.91 13.36
C SER A 352 -3.88 4.74 12.42
N ILE A 353 -5.15 4.52 12.03
CA ILE A 353 -5.52 3.47 11.07
C ILE A 353 -4.80 3.72 9.75
N SER A 354 -4.84 4.96 9.27
CA SER A 354 -4.21 5.39 8.02
C SER A 354 -2.68 5.20 8.04
N ALA A 355 -2.01 5.61 9.11
CA ALA A 355 -0.58 5.42 9.30
C ALA A 355 -0.19 3.93 9.22
N GLY A 356 -0.95 3.07 9.89
CA GLY A 356 -0.75 1.63 9.85
C GLY A 356 -0.89 1.03 8.45
N ILE A 357 -1.90 1.47 7.69
CA ILE A 357 -2.07 1.06 6.29
C ILE A 357 -0.87 1.50 5.47
N LEU A 358 -0.49 2.79 5.50
CA LEU A 358 0.63 3.30 4.72
C LEU A 358 1.97 2.62 5.03
N VAL A 359 2.24 2.36 6.32
CA VAL A 359 3.46 1.65 6.73
C VAL A 359 3.48 0.24 6.12
N TYR A 360 2.35 -0.46 6.16
CA TYR A 360 2.21 -1.76 5.50
C TYR A 360 2.45 -1.65 3.99
N MET A 361 1.74 -0.73 3.32
CA MET A 361 1.87 -0.51 1.87
C MET A 361 3.30 -0.22 1.46
N ALA A 362 4.02 0.60 2.24
CA ALA A 362 5.40 0.96 1.93
C ALA A 362 6.34 -0.23 2.10
N LEU A 363 6.26 -0.94 3.24
CA LEU A 363 7.19 -2.03 3.55
C LEU A 363 6.95 -3.27 2.71
N VAL A 364 5.69 -3.70 2.57
CA VAL A 364 5.34 -4.97 1.94
C VAL A 364 5.11 -4.79 0.45
N ASP A 365 4.18 -3.91 0.06
CA ASP A 365 3.71 -3.82 -1.32
C ASP A 365 4.66 -3.05 -2.24
N LEU A 366 5.49 -2.15 -1.70
CA LEU A 366 6.48 -1.40 -2.48
C LEU A 366 7.89 -1.92 -2.27
N ILE A 367 8.41 -1.87 -1.04
CA ILE A 367 9.82 -2.18 -0.77
C ILE A 367 10.10 -3.66 -0.95
N ALA A 368 9.38 -4.54 -0.23
CA ALA A 368 9.66 -5.98 -0.31
C ALA A 368 9.40 -6.52 -1.73
N ALA A 369 8.27 -6.16 -2.35
CA ALA A 369 7.94 -6.59 -3.71
C ALA A 369 9.01 -6.18 -4.75
N ASP A 370 9.50 -4.93 -4.72
CA ASP A 370 10.48 -4.47 -5.69
C ASP A 370 11.91 -4.96 -5.38
N PHE A 371 12.31 -5.01 -4.10
CA PHE A 371 13.69 -5.33 -3.70
C PHE A 371 14.02 -6.82 -3.70
N LEU A 372 13.02 -7.70 -3.49
CA LEU A 372 13.22 -9.15 -3.58
C LEU A 372 13.18 -9.66 -5.03
N SER A 373 12.96 -8.79 -6.02
CA SER A 373 12.91 -9.19 -7.43
C SER A 373 14.29 -9.67 -7.96
N LYS A 374 14.25 -10.68 -8.85
CA LYS A 374 15.46 -11.24 -9.50
C LYS A 374 16.30 -10.18 -10.20
N ARG A 375 15.65 -9.14 -10.72
CA ARG A 375 16.29 -7.99 -11.39
C ARG A 375 17.21 -7.20 -10.45
N MET A 376 16.80 -6.96 -9.20
CA MET A 376 17.62 -6.26 -8.21
C MET A 376 18.73 -7.17 -7.68
N SER A 377 18.44 -8.46 -7.48
CA SER A 377 19.41 -9.44 -6.98
C SER A 377 20.59 -9.68 -7.95
N CYS A 378 20.34 -9.70 -9.27
CA CYS A 378 21.42 -9.90 -10.26
C CYS A 378 22.22 -8.61 -10.58
N ASN A 379 21.82 -7.42 -10.10
CA ASN A 379 22.52 -6.16 -10.38
C ASN A 379 22.83 -5.39 -9.08
N THR A 380 23.99 -5.69 -8.49
CA THR A 380 24.44 -5.10 -7.22
C THR A 380 24.56 -3.58 -7.28
N ARG A 381 24.95 -2.98 -8.42
CA ARG A 381 25.00 -1.52 -8.56
C ARG A 381 23.62 -0.90 -8.48
N LEU A 382 22.64 -1.49 -9.16
CA LEU A 382 21.25 -1.04 -9.11
C LEU A 382 20.69 -1.19 -7.69
N GLN A 383 20.95 -2.32 -7.04
CA GLN A 383 20.49 -2.59 -5.68
C GLN A 383 21.02 -1.53 -4.69
N VAL A 384 22.32 -1.21 -4.72
CA VAL A 384 22.91 -0.18 -3.85
C VAL A 384 22.31 1.20 -4.14
N VAL A 385 22.17 1.57 -5.42
CA VAL A 385 21.55 2.85 -5.80
C VAL A 385 20.10 2.94 -5.30
N SER A 386 19.33 1.86 -5.43
CA SER A 386 17.94 1.81 -4.94
C SER A 386 17.86 1.93 -3.42
N TYR A 387 18.76 1.29 -2.66
CA TYR A 387 18.81 1.47 -1.20
C TYR A 387 19.15 2.91 -0.82
N ILE A 388 20.15 3.52 -1.48
CA ILE A 388 20.49 4.94 -1.24
C ILE A 388 19.27 5.83 -1.56
N ALA A 389 18.61 5.60 -2.68
CA ALA A 389 17.42 6.34 -3.09
C ALA A 389 16.27 6.19 -2.07
N LEU A 390 16.05 4.98 -1.55
CA LEU A 390 15.08 4.69 -0.50
C LEU A 390 15.33 5.53 0.76
N PHE A 391 16.56 5.51 1.28
CA PHE A 391 16.92 6.31 2.47
C PHE A 391 16.86 7.81 2.21
N LEU A 392 17.24 8.26 1.01
CA LEU A 392 17.12 9.67 0.62
C LEU A 392 15.65 10.13 0.58
N GLY A 393 14.74 9.29 0.06
CA GLY A 393 13.31 9.59 0.04
C GLY A 393 12.75 9.73 1.45
N ALA A 394 13.05 8.76 2.32
CA ALA A 394 12.62 8.79 3.73
C ALA A 394 13.20 10.00 4.48
N GLY A 395 14.49 10.30 4.27
CA GLY A 395 15.16 11.44 4.87
C GLY A 395 14.59 12.78 4.41
N LEU A 396 14.31 12.93 3.11
CA LEU A 396 13.75 14.17 2.58
C LEU A 396 12.32 14.42 3.10
N MET A 397 11.48 13.40 3.14
CA MET A 397 10.14 13.53 3.71
C MET A 397 10.20 13.87 5.20
N SER A 398 11.16 13.31 5.94
CA SER A 398 11.37 13.63 7.35
C SER A 398 11.88 15.07 7.57
N LEU A 399 12.75 15.57 6.68
CA LEU A 399 13.19 16.97 6.72
C LEU A 399 12.05 17.95 6.42
N LEU A 400 11.14 17.58 5.51
CA LEU A 400 9.94 18.37 5.25
C LEU A 400 9.01 18.37 6.46
N ALA A 401 8.85 17.24 7.15
CA ALA A 401 8.06 17.16 8.38
C ALA A 401 8.68 17.96 9.53
N LEU A 402 10.01 18.08 9.60
CA LEU A 402 10.69 18.93 10.58
C LEU A 402 10.57 20.43 10.25
N TRP A 403 10.51 20.76 8.97
CA TRP A 403 10.38 22.13 8.50
C TRP A 403 8.95 22.66 8.60
N ALA A 404 7.96 21.77 8.42
CA ALA A 404 6.54 22.07 8.50
C ALA A 404 6.08 22.30 9.94
#